data_AF-B0C8K9-F1
#
_entry.id   AF-B0C8K9-F1
#
_cell.length_a   1.000
_cell.length_b   1.000
_cell.length_c   1.000
_cell.angle_alpha   90.00
_cell.angle_beta   90.00
_cell.angle_gamma   90.00
#
_symmetry.space_group_name_H-M   'P 1'
#
loop_
_entity.id
_entity.type
_entity.pdbx_description
1 polymer ?
#
loop_
_entity_poly.entity_id
_entity_poly.type
_entity_poly.pdbx_seq_one_letter_code
_entity_poly.pdbx_strand_id
1 'polypeptide(L)' 'MSSSLQQKFINFLQNDLAISTAELNVALRRQDPSLGQLHMVLWQHGLISLNQLNSAFEWLEREASNPLEVQVA' A
#
# COMPACT_ATOMS: atom_id res chain seq x y z
N MET A 1 -3.55 -16.45 0.18
CA MET A 1 -4.76 -15.75 -0.31
C MET A 1 -4.64 -14.33 0.17
N SER A 2 -4.08 -13.42 -0.64
CA SER A 2 -3.90 -12.03 -0.25
C SER A 2 -5.27 -11.41 0.02
N SER A 3 -5.47 -10.80 1.18
CA SER A 3 -6.73 -10.13 1.51
C SER A 3 -7.04 -9.07 0.45
N SER A 4 -8.33 -8.88 0.13
CA SER A 4 -8.80 -7.93 -0.89
C SER A 4 -8.20 -6.52 -0.72
N LEU A 5 -7.99 -6.08 0.52
CA LEU A 5 -7.34 -4.80 0.84
C LEU A 5 -5.89 -4.70 0.34
N GLN A 6 -5.09 -5.76 0.47
CA GLN A 6 -3.69 -5.76 0.03
C GLN A 6 -3.59 -5.63 -1.50
N GLN A 7 -4.48 -6.30 -2.24
CA GLN A 7 -4.51 -6.19 -3.70
C GLN A 7 -4.95 -4.79 -4.14
N LYS A 8 -5.98 -4.22 -3.51
CA LYS A 8 -6.39 -2.83 -3.75
C LYS A 8 -5.26 -1.84 -3.46
N PHE A 9 -4.51 -2.07 -2.38
CA PHE A 9 -3.38 -1.21 -2.02
C PHE A 9 -2.26 -1.28 -3.05
N ILE A 10 -1.88 -2.48 -3.50
CA ILE A 10 -0.88 -2.66 -4.57
C ILE A 10 -1.33 -2.00 -5.88
N ASN A 11 -2.63 -2.01 -6.19
CA ASN A 11 -3.17 -1.33 -7.36
C ASN A 11 -3.06 0.20 -7.22
N PHE A 12 -3.42 0.76 -6.06
CA PHE A 12 -3.25 2.19 -5.78
C PHE A 12 -1.78 2.61 -5.92
N LEU A 13 -0.86 1.86 -5.33
CA LEU A 13 0.58 2.12 -5.43
C LEU A 13 1.07 2.18 -6.90
N GLN A 14 0.58 1.27 -7.76
CA GLN A 14 1.00 1.25 -9.17
C GLN A 14 0.33 2.33 -10.03
N ASN A 15 -0.96 2.62 -9.80
CA ASN A 15 -1.74 3.49 -10.68
C ASN A 15 -1.71 4.96 -10.24
N ASP A 16 -1.87 5.24 -8.94
CA ASP A 16 -1.92 6.61 -8.42
C ASP A 16 -0.53 7.13 -8.05
N LEU A 17 0.31 6.27 -7.49
CA LEU A 17 1.66 6.65 -7.06
C LEU A 17 2.74 6.34 -8.11
N ALA A 18 2.35 5.75 -9.25
CA ALA A 18 3.22 5.39 -10.36
C ALA A 18 4.42 4.50 -9.97
N ILE A 19 4.27 3.70 -8.90
CA ILE A 19 5.32 2.80 -8.43
C ILE A 19 5.39 1.59 -9.36
N SER A 20 6.58 1.33 -9.90
CA SER A 20 6.79 0.20 -10.80
C SER A 20 6.75 -1.14 -10.06
N THR A 21 6.33 -2.20 -10.75
CA THR A 21 6.39 -3.57 -10.21
C THR A 21 7.81 -3.96 -9.76
N ALA A 22 8.85 -3.42 -10.42
CA ALA A 22 10.24 -3.62 -10.02
C ALA A 22 10.54 -3.04 -8.63
N GLU A 23 10.06 -1.84 -8.33
CA GLU A 23 10.25 -1.15 -7.05
C GLU A 23 9.47 -1.87 -5.93
N LEU A 24 8.24 -2.30 -6.22
CA LEU A 24 7.46 -3.14 -5.32
C LEU A 24 8.18 -4.46 -5.00
N ASN A 25 8.77 -5.12 -6.01
CA ASN A 25 9.53 -6.34 -5.81
C ASN A 25 10.77 -6.12 -4.92
N VAL A 26 11.43 -4.97 -5.01
CA VAL A 26 12.55 -4.61 -4.13
C VAL A 26 12.05 -4.50 -2.68
N ALA A 27 10.94 -3.82 -2.46
CA ALA A 27 10.33 -3.69 -1.13
C ALA A 27 9.85 -5.04 -0.56
N LEU A 28 9.17 -5.85 -1.37
CA LEU A 28 8.64 -7.16 -0.95
C LEU A 28 9.75 -8.16 -0.61
N ARG A 29 10.88 -8.16 -1.34
CA ARG A 29 12.03 -9.04 -1.05
C ARG A 29 12.77 -8.64 0.22
N ARG A 30 12.66 -7.38 0.63
CA ARG A 30 13.33 -6.81 1.81
C ARG A 30 12.37 -6.62 2.98
N GLN A 31 11.12 -7.03 2.83
CA GLN A 31 10.13 -6.94 3.88
C GLN A 31 10.53 -7.90 4.99
N ASP A 32 11.21 -7.37 6.01
CA ASP A 32 11.38 -8.08 7.26
C ASP A 32 9.98 -8.32 7.84
N PRO A 33 9.63 -9.54 8.29
CA PRO A 33 8.37 -9.78 8.97
C PRO A 33 8.16 -8.85 10.19
N SER A 34 9.21 -8.23 10.73
CA SER A 34 9.12 -7.20 11.77
C SER A 34 8.87 -5.78 11.24
N LEU A 35 9.23 -5.47 9.98
CA LEU A 35 8.98 -4.19 9.33
C LEU A 35 7.56 -4.19 8.77
N GLY A 36 6.63 -4.01 9.70
CA GLY A 36 5.21 -3.85 9.40
C GLY A 36 4.99 -2.78 8.33
N GLN A 37 4.16 -3.13 7.36
CA GLN A 37 3.56 -2.25 6.35
C GLN A 37 4.46 -1.84 5.18
N LEU A 38 4.06 -2.29 3.98
CA LEU A 38 4.76 -2.11 2.70
C LEU A 38 5.12 -0.65 2.39
N HIS A 39 4.27 0.31 2.76
CA HIS A 39 4.54 1.74 2.53
C HIS A 39 5.75 2.26 3.33
N MET A 40 5.99 1.75 4.55
CA MET A 40 7.16 2.14 5.33
C MET A 40 8.45 1.63 4.68
N VAL A 41 8.42 0.40 4.15
CA VAL A 41 9.56 -0.18 3.44
C VAL A 41 9.87 0.60 2.16
N LEU A 42 8.83 0.99 1.41
CA LEU A 42 8.99 1.83 0.21
C LEU A 42 9.66 3.18 0.56
N TRP A 43 9.25 3.82 1.65
CA TRP A 43 9.82 5.10 2.08
C TRP A 43 11.28 4.96 2.56
N GLN A 44 11.57 3.94 3.37
CA GLN A 44 12.93 3.68 3.87
C GLN A 44 13.94 3.38 2.75
N HIS A 45 13.47 2.83 1.64
CA HIS A 45 14.29 2.61 0.45
C HIS A 45 14.33 3.80 -0.52
N GLY A 46 13.66 4.91 -0.20
CA GLY A 46 13.59 6.10 -1.06
C GLY A 46 12.81 5.88 -2.35
N LEU A 47 11.96 4.85 -2.40
CA LEU A 47 11.12 4.52 -3.57
C LEU A 47 9.87 5.41 -3.63
N ILE A 48 9.50 6.01 -2.50
CA ILE A 48 8.42 7.00 -2.42
C ILE A 48 8.87 8.22 -1.62
N SER A 49 8.32 9.37 -1.97
CA SER A 49 8.51 10.61 -1.20
C SER A 49 7.65 10.65 0.07
N LEU A 50 7.96 11.55 1.01
CA LEU A 50 7.14 11.75 2.21
C LEU A 50 5.68 12.13 1.87
N ASN A 51 5.46 12.89 0.79
CA ASN A 51 4.12 13.24 0.34
C ASN A 51 3.34 12.00 -0.14
N GLN A 52 4.00 11.14 -0.92
CA GLN A 52 3.42 9.88 -1.38
C GLN A 52 3.18 8.89 -0.23
N LEU A 53 4.05 8.87 0.78
CA LEU A 53 3.84 8.13 2.02
C LEU A 53 2.57 8.61 2.73
N ASN A 54 2.36 9.92 2.83
CA ASN A 54 1.13 10.48 3.41
C ASN A 54 -0.11 10.02 2.64
N SER A 55 -0.09 10.10 1.31
CA SER A 55 -1.21 9.62 0.49
C SER A 55 -1.49 8.12 0.67
N ALA A 56 -0.45 7.31 0.89
CA ALA A 56 -0.62 5.89 1.20
C ALA A 56 -1.31 5.66 2.55
N PHE A 57 -1.00 6.46 3.57
CA PHE A 57 -1.71 6.43 4.85
C PHE A 57 -3.17 6.87 4.73
N GLU A 58 -3.42 8.00 4.04
CA GLU A 58 -4.78 8.51 3.81
C GLU A 58 -5.64 7.51 3.04
N TRP A 59 -5.05 6.84 2.05
CA TRP A 59 -5.73 5.79 1.30
C TRP A 59 -6.06 4.59 2.20
N LEU A 60 -5.10 4.13 3.02
CA LEU A 60 -5.33 3.00 3.93
C LEU A 60 -6.40 3.31 4.99
N GLU A 61 -6.40 4.52 5.54
CA GLU A 61 -7.43 4.97 6.49
C GLU A 61 -8.79 5.04 5.82
N ARG A 62 -8.89 5.62 4.62
CA ARG A 62 -10.13 5.68 3.84
C ARG A 62 -10.67 4.28 3.56
N GLU A 63 -9.82 3.36 3.13
CA GLU A 63 -10.23 2.02 2.73
C GLU A 63 -10.53 1.10 3.93
N ALA A 64 -9.85 1.31 5.06
CA ALA A 64 -10.19 0.66 6.33
C ALA A 64 -11.50 1.22 6.93
N SER A 65 -11.78 2.51 6.68
CA SER A 65 -12.97 3.20 7.15
C SER A 65 -14.14 3.15 6.16
N ASN A 66 -13.99 2.46 5.02
CA ASN A 66 -15.02 2.33 3.99
C ASN A 66 -16.06 1.25 4.40
N PRO A 67 -17.31 1.60 4.76
CA PRO A 67 -18.28 0.64 5.29
C PRO A 67 -19.05 -0.13 4.19
N LEU A 68 -18.56 -0.18 2.95
CA LEU A 68 -19.34 -0.62 1.78
C LEU A 68 -19.48 -2.15 1.59
N GLU A 69 -19.43 -2.93 2.66
CA GLU A 69 -19.96 -4.31 2.72
C GLU A 69 -21.12 -4.49 3.73
N VAL A 70 -21.65 -3.41 4.32
CA VAL A 70 -22.93 -3.46 5.05
C VAL A 70 -24.01 -2.78 4.21
N GLN A 71 -24.43 -3.46 3.14
CA GLN A 71 -25.75 -3.34 2.51
C GLN A 71 -25.87 -4.39 1.40
N VAL A 72 -26.09 -5.63 1.83
CA VAL A 72 -26.92 -6.59 1.10
C VAL A 72 -28.37 -6.10 1.25
N ALA A 73 -28.99 -5.74 0.12
CA ALA A 73 -30.43 -5.59 -0.03
C ALA A 73 -30.89 -6.53 -1.14
#